data_AF-A0A7S2QIV9-F1
#
_entry.id   AF-A0A7S2QIV9-F1
#
_cell.length_a   1.000
_cell.length_b   1.000
_cell.length_c   1.000
_cell.angle_alpha   90.00
_cell.angle_beta   90.00
_cell.angle_gamma   90.00
#
_symmetry.space_group_name_H-M   'P 1'
#
loop_
_entity.id
_entity.type
_entity.pdbx_description
1 polymer ?
#
loop_
_entity_poly.entity_id
_entity_poly.type
_entity_poly.pdbx_seq_one_letter_code
_entity_poly.pdbx_strand_id
1 'polypeptide(L)'
;SRDGGAARQLRVEVALTSPLTRAARTCLLALPPSSSQPACRYEVVPLLAEHLEASCDVGRPAAELAAAFPALDFSGLPEVWWYVPEEHAAEPTPAESRRLFREEGRREPPGVFRARVDAFATLLAGRPEQTIAAFGHADFFHEFLDPRFE
;
A
#
# COMPACT_ATOMS: atom_id res chain seq x y z
N SER A 1 31.17 -27.22 18.40
CA SER A 1 29.99 -26.49 18.90
C SER A 1 29.57 -25.47 17.87
N ARG A 2 28.45 -25.67 17.20
CA ARG A 2 27.84 -24.65 16.32
C ARG A 2 26.65 -24.11 17.11
N ASP A 3 26.77 -22.89 17.62
CA ASP A 3 25.63 -22.17 18.17
C ASP A 3 24.62 -21.95 17.04
N GLY A 4 23.59 -22.79 17.02
CA GLY A 4 22.37 -22.51 16.27
C GLY A 4 21.68 -21.34 16.95
N GLY A 5 22.04 -20.11 16.56
CA GLY A 5 21.30 -18.93 16.93
C GLY A 5 19.86 -19.12 16.49
N ALA A 6 18.96 -19.37 17.44
CA ALA A 6 17.54 -19.43 17.17
C ALA A 6 17.15 -18.10 16.53
N ALA A 7 16.83 -18.11 15.24
CA ALA A 7 16.28 -16.96 14.56
C ALA A 7 15.04 -16.55 15.36
N ARG A 8 15.15 -15.40 16.02
CA ARG A 8 14.06 -14.84 16.82
C ARG A 8 12.92 -14.58 15.84
N GLN A 9 11.87 -15.39 15.89
CA GLN A 9 10.67 -15.15 15.08
C GLN A 9 10.16 -13.76 15.44
N LEU A 10 10.34 -12.81 14.52
CA LEU A 10 9.83 -11.45 14.68
C LEU A 10 8.31 -11.56 14.70
N ARG A 11 7.73 -11.19 15.84
CA ARG A 11 6.27 -11.15 16.00
C ARG A 11 5.78 -9.85 15.38
N VAL A 12 5.31 -9.93 14.14
CA VAL A 12 4.67 -8.80 13.46
C VAL A 12 3.39 -8.43 14.22
N GLU A 13 3.28 -7.16 14.61
CA GLU A 13 2.11 -6.63 15.32
C GLU A 13 1.05 -6.12 14.34
N VAL A 14 1.51 -5.50 13.25
CA VAL A 14 0.67 -5.02 12.15
C VAL A 14 1.34 -5.21 10.79
N ALA A 15 0.56 -5.66 9.82
CA ALA A 15 0.89 -5.73 8.40
C ALA A 15 0.17 -4.61 7.66
N LEU A 16 0.93 -3.64 7.15
CA LEU A 16 0.45 -2.57 6.29
C LEU A 16 0.59 -3.02 4.84
N THR A 17 -0.48 -2.97 4.05
CA THR A 17 -0.44 -3.36 2.64
C THR A 17 -0.97 -2.26 1.74
N SER A 18 -0.31 -2.06 0.60
CA SER A 18 -0.91 -1.33 -0.53
C SER A 18 -2.24 -1.98 -0.95
N PRO A 19 -3.24 -1.19 -1.40
CA PRO A 19 -4.49 -1.74 -1.92
C PRO A 19 -4.35 -2.45 -3.28
N LEU A 20 -3.21 -2.29 -3.96
CA LEU A 20 -2.94 -3.00 -5.22
C LEU A 20 -2.95 -4.51 -4.99
N THR A 21 -3.72 -5.23 -5.82
CA THR A 21 -3.99 -6.68 -5.70
C THR A 21 -2.70 -7.51 -5.53
N ARG A 22 -1.60 -7.11 -6.18
CA ARG A 22 -0.29 -7.78 -6.10
C ARG A 22 0.36 -7.69 -4.70
N ALA A 23 0.21 -6.55 -4.03
CA ALA A 23 0.72 -6.36 -2.67
C ALA A 23 -0.20 -7.02 -1.64
N ALA A 24 -1.52 -6.80 -1.74
CA ALA A 24 -2.51 -7.42 -0.85
C ALA A 24 -2.41 -8.96 -0.85
N ARG A 25 -2.25 -9.57 -2.03
CA ARG A 25 -2.04 -11.02 -2.14
C ARG A 25 -0.72 -11.47 -1.51
N THR A 26 0.37 -10.74 -1.75
CA THR A 26 1.68 -11.04 -1.15
C THR A 26 1.62 -10.96 0.38
N CYS A 27 0.97 -9.93 0.93
CA CYS A 27 0.73 -9.76 2.35
C CYS A 27 0.08 -10.99 2.97
N LEU A 28 -1.04 -11.46 2.40
CA LEU A 28 -1.79 -12.62 2.90
C LEU A 28 -1.05 -13.95 2.70
N LEU A 29 -0.16 -14.06 1.70
CA LEU A 29 0.66 -15.27 1.51
C LEU A 29 1.82 -15.32 2.50
N ALA A 30 2.46 -14.19 2.77
CA ALA A 30 3.59 -14.09 3.68
C ALA A 30 3.15 -14.17 5.15
N LEU A 31 2.02 -13.54 5.46
CA LEU A 31 1.38 -13.54 6.77
C LEU A 31 -0.05 -14.05 6.57
N PRO A 32 -0.27 -15.37 6.53
CA PRO A 32 -1.61 -15.92 6.40
C PRO A 32 -2.42 -15.64 7.67
N PRO A 33 -3.71 -15.25 7.55
CA PRO A 33 -4.61 -15.18 8.68
C PRO A 33 -4.66 -16.55 9.37
N SER A 34 -4.09 -16.62 10.57
CA SER A 34 -4.04 -17.86 11.36
C SER A 34 -4.78 -17.65 12.67
N SER A 35 -5.59 -18.63 13.06
CA SER A 35 -6.24 -18.67 14.37
C SER A 35 -5.29 -19.10 15.50
N SER A 36 -4.09 -19.60 15.18
CA SER A 36 -3.16 -20.22 16.14
C SER A 36 -1.96 -19.36 16.52
N GLN A 37 -1.81 -18.17 15.93
CA GLN A 37 -0.81 -17.16 16.32
C GLN A 37 -1.52 -15.90 16.82
N PRO A 38 -0.87 -15.05 17.63
CA PRO A 38 -1.43 -13.75 17.97
C PRO A 38 -1.79 -13.03 16.66
N ALA A 39 -3.04 -12.64 16.50
CA ALA A 39 -3.54 -12.11 15.24
C ALA A 39 -2.72 -10.87 14.83
N CYS A 40 -1.88 -11.03 13.80
CA CYS A 40 -1.32 -9.90 13.08
C CYS A 40 -2.49 -9.06 12.58
N ARG A 41 -2.54 -7.78 12.95
CA ARG A 41 -3.55 -6.87 12.41
C ARG A 41 -3.18 -6.54 10.97
N TYR A 42 -4.15 -6.52 10.07
CA TYR A 42 -3.94 -6.04 8.70
C TYR A 42 -4.53 -4.64 8.55
N GLU A 43 -3.80 -3.75 7.88
CA GLU A 43 -4.31 -2.44 7.50
C GLU A 43 -4.00 -2.18 6.02
N VAL A 44 -5.02 -1.73 5.28
CA VAL A 44 -4.87 -1.32 3.89
C VAL A 44 -4.51 0.17 3.86
N VAL A 45 -3.32 0.48 3.34
CA VAL A 45 -2.75 1.83 3.37
C VAL A 45 -2.51 2.31 1.93
N PRO A 46 -3.33 3.21 1.36
CA PRO A 46 -3.18 3.68 -0.01
C PRO A 46 -1.86 4.43 -0.26
N LEU A 47 -1.25 4.99 0.79
CA LEU A 47 0.05 5.65 0.68
C LEU A 47 1.15 4.70 0.20
N LEU A 48 1.02 3.38 0.43
CA LEU A 48 1.94 2.34 -0.05
C LEU A 48 1.76 1.97 -1.53
N ALA A 49 0.84 2.60 -2.26
CA ALA A 49 0.67 2.33 -3.69
C ALA A 49 1.94 2.62 -4.50
N GLU A 50 2.12 1.88 -5.60
CA GLU A 50 3.20 2.16 -6.55
C GLU A 50 3.06 3.57 -7.11
N HIS A 51 4.16 4.10 -7.63
CA HIS A 51 4.10 5.30 -8.46
C HIS A 51 3.20 5.03 -9.67
N LEU A 52 2.19 5.88 -9.90
CA LEU A 52 1.23 5.66 -10.99
C LEU A 52 1.85 6.02 -12.35
N GLU A 53 2.66 5.12 -12.91
CA GLU A 53 3.34 5.25 -14.20
C GLU A 53 2.82 4.27 -15.26
N ALA A 54 2.30 3.11 -14.83
CA ALA A 54 1.73 2.08 -15.71
C ALA A 54 0.22 1.89 -15.49
N SER A 55 -0.45 1.29 -16.48
CA SER A 55 -1.92 1.16 -16.45
C SER A 55 -2.39 0.22 -15.35
N CYS A 56 -1.51 -0.67 -14.89
CA CYS A 56 -1.73 -1.58 -13.78
C CYS A 56 -1.60 -0.91 -12.40
N ASP A 57 -1.16 0.35 -12.34
CA ASP A 57 -1.11 1.15 -11.12
C ASP A 57 -2.39 1.95 -10.90
N VAL A 58 -3.21 2.09 -11.95
CA VAL A 58 -4.62 2.47 -11.78
C VAL A 58 -5.30 1.34 -11.01
N GLY A 59 -5.75 1.66 -9.80
CA GLY A 59 -6.26 0.69 -8.85
C GLY A 59 -7.60 0.06 -9.24
N ARG A 60 -8.05 -0.82 -8.35
CA ARG A 60 -9.42 -1.37 -8.36
C ARG A 60 -10.25 -0.68 -7.28
N PRO A 61 -11.56 -0.50 -7.50
CA PRO A 61 -12.45 0.07 -6.50
C PRO A 61 -12.38 -0.66 -5.15
N ALA A 62 -12.63 0.05 -4.05
CA ALA A 62 -12.57 -0.53 -2.71
C ALA A 62 -13.58 -1.68 -2.55
N ALA A 63 -14.80 -1.53 -3.08
CA ALA A 63 -15.82 -2.58 -3.09
C ALA A 63 -15.35 -3.86 -3.82
N GLU A 64 -14.69 -3.71 -4.96
CA GLU A 64 -14.11 -4.81 -5.73
C GLU A 64 -12.96 -5.51 -4.99
N LEU A 65 -12.16 -4.75 -4.25
CA LEU A 65 -11.06 -5.26 -3.44
C LEU A 65 -11.58 -6.01 -2.21
N ALA A 66 -12.59 -5.45 -1.51
CA ALA A 66 -13.24 -6.09 -0.37
C ALA A 66 -13.83 -7.46 -0.75
N ALA A 67 -14.46 -7.56 -1.91
CA ALA A 67 -14.97 -8.83 -2.43
C ALA A 67 -13.85 -9.84 -2.76
N ALA A 68 -12.71 -9.37 -3.25
CA ALA A 68 -11.59 -10.22 -3.65
C ALA A 68 -10.69 -10.67 -2.48
N PHE A 69 -10.67 -9.90 -1.39
CA PHE A 69 -9.79 -10.10 -0.24
C PHE A 69 -10.58 -9.95 1.08
N PRO A 70 -11.51 -10.87 1.39
CA PRO A 70 -12.38 -10.75 2.56
C PRO A 70 -11.66 -10.81 3.92
N ALA A 71 -10.38 -11.16 3.94
CA ALA A 71 -9.53 -11.14 5.13
C ALA A 71 -8.94 -9.75 5.46
N LEU A 72 -9.08 -8.78 4.55
CA LEU A 72 -8.59 -7.41 4.71
C LEU A 72 -9.78 -6.45 4.83
N ASP A 73 -9.62 -5.39 5.61
CA ASP A 73 -10.62 -4.32 5.73
C ASP A 73 -10.31 -3.18 4.77
N PHE A 74 -11.26 -2.88 3.89
CA PHE A 74 -11.21 -1.78 2.92
C PHE A 74 -12.24 -0.68 3.22
N SER A 75 -12.97 -0.74 4.34
CA SER A 75 -14.06 0.18 4.65
C SER A 75 -13.64 1.65 4.73
N GLY A 76 -12.39 1.92 5.12
CA GLY A 76 -11.81 3.26 5.15
C GLY A 76 -11.18 3.74 3.83
N LEU A 77 -11.22 2.92 2.77
CA LEU A 77 -10.59 3.23 1.49
C LEU A 77 -11.60 3.90 0.55
N PRO A 78 -11.30 5.07 -0.04
CA PRO A 78 -12.14 5.66 -1.09
C PRO A 78 -12.28 4.72 -2.29
N GLU A 79 -13.42 4.79 -2.99
CA GLU A 79 -13.64 4.00 -4.22
C GLU A 79 -12.58 4.28 -5.30
N VAL A 80 -12.08 5.52 -5.35
CA VAL A 80 -10.88 5.89 -6.11
C VAL A 80 -9.83 6.38 -5.12
N TRP A 81 -8.86 5.52 -4.82
CA TRP A 81 -7.82 5.75 -3.81
C TRP A 81 -6.43 6.02 -4.40
N TRP A 82 -6.29 5.91 -5.72
CA TRP A 82 -5.07 6.22 -6.46
C TRP A 82 -5.06 7.68 -6.90
N TYR A 83 -3.93 8.13 -7.45
CA TYR A 83 -3.79 9.50 -7.95
C TYR A 83 -4.83 9.84 -9.03
N VAL A 84 -5.49 10.99 -8.84
CA VAL A 84 -6.35 11.63 -9.83
C VAL A 84 -5.87 13.09 -9.97
N PRO A 85 -5.75 13.62 -11.20
CA PRO A 85 -5.45 15.03 -11.41
C PRO A 85 -6.43 15.95 -10.67
N GLU A 86 -5.95 17.07 -10.16
CA GLU A 86 -6.74 18.00 -9.34
C GLU A 86 -8.00 18.48 -10.07
N GLU A 87 -7.89 18.71 -11.38
CA GLU A 87 -9.01 19.11 -12.23
C GLU A 87 -10.15 18.06 -12.32
N HIS A 88 -9.88 16.81 -11.93
CA HIS A 88 -10.83 15.68 -11.93
C HIS A 88 -11.08 15.10 -10.52
N ALA A 89 -10.54 15.72 -9.47
CA ALA A 89 -10.54 15.15 -8.11
C ALA A 89 -11.87 15.32 -7.33
N ALA A 90 -12.83 16.10 -7.85
CA ALA A 90 -14.08 16.39 -7.15
C ALA A 90 -15.00 15.17 -7.02
N GLU A 91 -15.21 14.43 -8.10
CA GLU A 91 -16.04 13.22 -8.14
C GLU A 91 -15.36 12.13 -9.00
N PRO A 92 -14.21 11.61 -8.54
CA PRO A 92 -13.40 10.73 -9.36
C PRO A 92 -14.12 9.39 -9.59
N THR A 93 -14.12 8.93 -10.83
CA THR A 93 -14.62 7.58 -11.17
C THR A 93 -13.51 6.66 -11.67
N PRO A 94 -13.63 5.34 -11.48
CA PRO A 94 -12.68 4.39 -12.04
C PRO A 94 -12.62 4.42 -13.57
N ALA A 95 -13.76 4.64 -14.23
CA ALA A 95 -13.83 4.73 -15.69
C ALA A 95 -13.09 5.97 -16.20
N GLU A 96 -13.31 7.12 -15.58
CA GLU A 96 -12.62 8.36 -15.92
C GLU A 96 -11.11 8.25 -15.64
N SER A 97 -10.70 7.70 -14.49
CA SER A 97 -9.29 7.47 -14.18
C SER A 97 -8.57 6.67 -15.27
N ARG A 98 -9.22 5.58 -15.75
CA ARG A 98 -8.68 4.75 -16.84
C ARG A 98 -8.62 5.50 -18.17
N ARG A 99 -9.61 6.35 -18.46
CA ARG A 99 -9.65 7.23 -19.63
C ARG A 99 -8.50 8.23 -19.60
N LEU A 100 -8.36 8.99 -18.50
CA LEU A 100 -7.29 9.98 -18.29
C LEU A 100 -5.90 9.35 -18.46
N PHE A 101 -5.70 8.15 -17.91
CA PHE A 101 -4.45 7.43 -18.09
C PHE A 101 -4.18 7.06 -19.55
N ARG A 102 -5.17 6.47 -20.24
CA ARG A 102 -5.01 5.84 -21.56
C ARG A 102 -5.00 6.86 -22.69
N GLU A 103 -5.89 7.84 -22.64
CA GLU A 103 -6.16 8.78 -23.72
C GLU A 103 -5.40 10.09 -23.54
N GLU A 104 -5.24 10.54 -22.30
CA GLU A 104 -4.58 11.81 -21.98
C GLU A 104 -3.18 11.64 -21.38
N GLY A 105 -2.73 10.40 -21.17
CA GLY A 105 -1.40 10.11 -20.65
C GLY A 105 -1.18 10.60 -19.21
N ARG A 106 -2.25 10.88 -18.45
CA ARG A 106 -2.12 11.37 -17.07
C ARG A 106 -1.48 10.30 -16.19
N ARG A 107 -0.44 10.70 -15.46
CA ARG A 107 0.35 9.92 -14.50
C ARG A 107 0.47 10.70 -13.21
N GLU A 108 0.82 10.03 -12.11
CA GLU A 108 1.13 10.71 -10.87
C GLU A 108 2.42 11.53 -11.02
N PRO A 109 2.40 12.86 -10.81
CA PRO A 109 3.60 13.67 -10.91
C PRO A 109 4.60 13.30 -9.81
N PRO A 110 5.93 13.34 -10.08
CA PRO A 110 6.94 12.97 -9.09
C PRO A 110 6.83 13.72 -7.75
N GLY A 111 6.47 15.01 -7.78
CA GLY A 111 6.26 15.80 -6.56
C GLY A 111 5.07 15.34 -5.72
N VAL A 112 4.00 14.87 -6.36
CA VAL A 112 2.82 14.32 -5.67
C VAL A 112 3.14 12.94 -5.10
N PHE A 113 3.84 12.11 -5.86
CA PHE A 113 4.33 10.81 -5.41
C PHE A 113 5.24 10.95 -4.17
N ARG A 114 6.23 11.84 -4.23
CA ARG A 114 7.12 12.11 -3.09
C ARG A 114 6.37 12.61 -1.87
N ALA A 115 5.45 13.56 -2.03
CA ALA A 115 4.63 14.04 -0.93
C ALA A 115 3.79 12.91 -0.29
N ARG A 116 3.32 11.94 -1.09
CA ARG A 116 2.62 10.74 -0.61
C ARG A 116 3.54 9.80 0.17
N VAL A 117 4.79 9.64 -0.26
CA VAL A 117 5.82 8.88 0.49
C VAL A 117 6.16 9.56 1.82
N ASP A 118 6.32 10.89 1.83
CA ASP A 118 6.54 11.66 3.06
C ASP A 118 5.36 11.54 4.04
N ALA A 119 4.13 11.49 3.52
CA ALA A 119 2.93 11.24 4.32
C ALA A 119 2.95 9.83 4.94
N PHE A 120 3.47 8.83 4.23
CA PHE A 120 3.67 7.49 4.79
C PHE A 120 4.74 7.47 5.88
N ALA A 121 5.86 8.17 5.68
CA ALA A 121 6.91 8.30 6.71
C ALA A 121 6.34 8.93 7.99
N THR A 122 5.52 9.98 7.84
CA THR A 122 4.82 10.62 8.96
C THR A 122 3.85 9.65 9.65
N LEU A 123 3.06 8.90 8.87
CA LEU A 123 2.18 7.87 9.41
C LEU A 123 2.95 6.84 10.21
N LEU A 124 4.08 6.36 9.68
CA LEU A 124 4.92 5.32 10.31
C LEU A 124 5.57 5.82 11.60
N ALA A 125 6.07 7.06 11.61
CA ALA A 125 6.67 7.68 12.80
C ALA A 125 5.65 7.87 13.95
N GLY A 126 4.36 7.97 13.63
CA GLY A 126 3.28 8.07 14.61
C GLY A 126 2.75 6.73 15.13
N ARG A 127 3.30 5.59 14.67
CA ARG A 127 2.80 4.26 15.05
C ARG A 127 3.31 3.82 16.43
N PRO A 128 2.45 3.22 17.27
CA PRO A 128 2.88 2.64 18.54
C PRO A 128 3.54 1.25 18.38
N GLU A 129 3.26 0.54 17.28
CA GLU A 129 3.77 -0.81 17.05
C GLU A 129 5.31 -0.82 16.89
N GLN A 130 5.98 -1.79 17.52
CA GLN A 130 7.43 -1.94 17.46
C GLN A 130 7.87 -2.76 16.24
N THR A 131 7.03 -3.70 15.81
CA THR A 131 7.31 -4.56 14.64
C THR A 131 6.19 -4.43 13.61
N ILE A 132 6.48 -3.71 12.52
CA ILE A 132 5.58 -3.44 11.42
C ILE A 132 6.11 -4.15 10.16
N ALA A 133 5.25 -4.89 9.46
CA ALA A 133 5.54 -5.40 8.13
C ALA A 133 4.84 -4.52 7.09
N ALA A 134 5.58 -3.99 6.11
CA ALA A 134 5.03 -3.18 5.04
C ALA A 134 5.09 -3.94 3.70
N PHE A 135 3.97 -3.99 2.98
CA PHE A 135 3.82 -4.64 1.67
C PHE A 135 3.46 -3.56 0.64
N GLY A 136 4.48 -3.06 -0.04
CA GLY A 136 4.38 -2.01 -1.06
C GLY A 136 5.00 -2.46 -2.39
N HIS A 137 5.61 -1.53 -3.10
CA HIS A 137 6.15 -1.77 -4.44
C HIS A 137 7.52 -1.12 -4.63
N ALA A 138 8.14 -1.35 -5.78
CA ALA A 138 9.56 -1.09 -5.96
C ALA A 138 9.88 0.41 -5.95
N ASP A 139 9.16 1.22 -6.72
CA ASP A 139 9.44 2.65 -6.80
C ASP A 139 9.06 3.34 -5.49
N PHE A 140 7.97 2.90 -4.85
CA PHE A 140 7.63 3.33 -3.49
C PHE A 140 8.78 3.09 -2.50
N PHE A 141 9.30 1.86 -2.41
CA PHE A 141 10.36 1.55 -1.46
C PHE A 141 11.69 2.20 -1.84
N HIS A 142 11.96 2.36 -3.13
CA HIS A 142 13.13 3.10 -3.59
C HIS A 142 13.08 4.55 -3.11
N GLU A 143 11.97 5.24 -3.34
CA GLU A 143 11.74 6.62 -2.88
C GLU A 143 11.79 6.73 -1.35
N PHE A 144 11.16 5.79 -0.63
CA PHE A 144 11.06 5.80 0.83
C PHE A 144 12.39 5.52 1.55
N LEU A 145 13.22 4.64 0.97
CA LEU A 145 14.51 4.24 1.56
C LEU A 145 15.69 5.08 1.07
N ASP A 146 15.46 5.97 0.09
CA ASP A 146 16.50 6.86 -0.40
C ASP A 146 16.95 7.78 0.74
N PRO A 147 18.26 7.82 1.08
CA PRO A 147 18.81 8.58 2.22
C PRO A 147 18.74 10.12 2.05
N ARG A 148 17.70 10.68 1.41
CA ARG A 148 17.52 12.13 1.19
C ARG A 148 17.25 12.94 2.46
N PHE A 149 17.37 12.31 3.63
CA PHE A 149 17.35 12.92 4.95
C PHE A 149 18.62 12.53 5.71
N GLU A 150 19.76 13.04 5.24
CA GLU A 150 20.94 13.35 6.07
C GLU A 150 21.21 14.86 6.02
#